data_AF-A0A1Q7YDE3-F1
#
_entry.id   AF-A0A1Q7YDE3-F1
#
_cell.length_a   1.000
_cell.length_b   1.000
_cell.length_c   1.000
_cell.angle_alpha   90.00
_cell.angle_beta   90.00
_cell.angle_gamma   90.00
#
_symmetry.space_group_name_H-M   'P 1'
#
loop_
_entity.id
_entity.type
_entity.pdbx_description
1 polymer ?
#
loop_
_entity_poly.entity_id
_entity_poly.type
_entity_poly.pdbx_seq_one_letter_code
_entity_poly.pdbx_strand_id
1 'polypeptide(L)'
;MILDLVGQEPIGADFIQADATSITVEINGARRVFKMDEVVGVIFSPDEAARRMSQGATAQGATSAREAVRVLRRLNSAIDVGVSYAQYSQILIEVKGSVDEALASIPAGELRNEITLAMEAYADAGQAWNVMIQNGRSYSSDILSVYPPIGALITKYSVPVKRQSGNFAIVNNRTMLSTIWQAARTHIDRASSLLNQ
;
A
#
# COMPACT_ATOMS: atom_id res chain seq x y z
N MET A 1 18.23 2.95 25.94
CA MET A 1 17.14 3.30 26.88
C MET A 1 15.93 3.75 26.05
N ILE A 2 14.70 3.62 26.56
CA ILE A 2 13.52 4.27 25.95
C ILE A 2 13.12 5.48 26.79
N LEU A 3 12.85 6.58 26.09
CA LEU A 3 12.29 7.80 26.65
C LEU A 3 10.85 7.96 26.14
N ASP A 4 9.89 7.91 27.05
CA ASP A 4 8.49 8.26 26.75
C ASP A 4 8.30 9.76 26.99
N LEU A 5 7.82 10.47 25.98
CA LEU A 5 7.53 11.89 26.05
C LEU A 5 6.03 12.16 25.94
N VAL A 6 5.57 13.27 26.53
CA VAL A 6 4.17 13.67 26.47
C VAL A 6 3.75 13.89 25.02
N GLY A 7 2.79 13.09 24.55
CA GLY A 7 2.20 13.23 23.22
C GLY A 7 3.09 12.77 22.06
N GLN A 8 4.16 12.01 22.32
CA GLN A 8 5.05 11.47 21.28
C GLN A 8 5.20 9.95 21.40
N GLU A 9 5.67 9.32 20.32
CA GLU A 9 6.05 7.90 20.36
C GLU A 9 7.30 7.69 21.23
N PRO A 10 7.43 6.51 21.86
CA PRO A 10 8.62 6.15 22.63
C PRO A 10 9.90 6.23 21.78
N ILE A 11 10.92 6.93 22.28
CA ILE A 11 12.16 7.18 21.53
C ILE A 11 13.29 6.34 22.09
N GLY A 12 14.00 5.61 21.22
CA GLY A 12 15.28 4.98 21.53
C GLY A 12 16.37 6.04 21.69
N ALA A 13 17.03 6.06 22.85
CA ALA A 13 18.09 7.01 23.14
C ALA A 13 19.17 6.40 24.05
N ASP A 14 20.37 6.95 23.98
CA ASP A 14 21.45 6.65 24.92
C ASP A 14 21.42 7.68 26.06
N PHE A 15 21.35 7.19 27.29
CA PHE A 15 21.31 8.05 28.47
C PHE A 15 22.67 8.71 28.68
N ILE A 16 22.68 10.02 28.93
CA ILE A 16 23.90 10.76 29.30
C ILE A 16 23.84 11.16 30.77
N GLN A 17 22.84 11.96 31.15
CA GLN A 17 22.67 12.45 32.52
C GLN A 17 21.22 12.89 32.77
N ALA A 18 20.81 12.96 34.02
CA ALA A 18 19.55 13.58 34.42
C ALA A 18 19.71 14.29 35.76
N ASP A 19 18.92 15.34 35.94
CA ASP A 19 18.71 16.04 37.20
C ASP A 19 17.20 16.21 37.48
N ALA A 20 16.86 16.94 38.54
CA ALA A 20 15.47 17.16 38.93
C ALA A 20 14.64 17.96 37.91
N THR A 21 15.29 18.62 36.95
CA THR A 21 14.66 19.54 35.98
C THR A 21 14.74 19.04 34.55
N SER A 22 15.74 18.22 34.21
CA SER A 22 16.00 17.83 32.83
C SER A 22 16.68 16.46 32.70
N ILE A 23 16.48 15.83 31.54
CA ILE A 23 17.20 14.64 31.11
C ILE A 23 17.93 14.96 29.81
N THR A 24 19.21 14.58 29.77
CA THR A 24 20.07 14.68 28.59
C THR A 24 20.30 13.29 28.03
N VAL A 25 19.99 13.14 26.75
CA VAL A 25 20.14 11.88 26.01
C VAL A 25 20.83 12.11 24.67
N GLU A 26 21.39 11.07 24.09
CA GLU A 26 21.86 11.06 22.71
C GLU A 26 20.86 10.32 21.82
N ILE A 27 20.47 10.96 20.72
CA ILE A 27 19.59 10.38 19.70
C ILE A 27 20.27 10.61 18.34
N ASN A 28 20.56 9.52 17.62
CA ASN A 28 21.24 9.56 16.31
C ASN A 28 22.56 10.38 16.34
N GLY A 29 23.34 10.27 17.42
CA GLY A 29 24.61 10.99 17.59
C GLY A 29 24.48 12.48 17.95
N ALA A 30 23.26 12.97 18.20
CA ALA A 30 23.01 14.34 18.64
C ALA A 30 22.52 14.36 20.10
N ARG A 31 23.12 15.23 20.92
CA ARG A 31 22.67 15.47 22.29
C ARG A 31 21.37 16.27 22.30
N ARG A 32 20.38 15.77 23.04
CA ARG A 32 19.06 16.38 23.22
C ARG A 32 18.78 16.49 24.71
N VAL A 33 18.20 17.61 25.12
CA VAL A 33 17.79 17.87 26.50
C VAL A 33 16.27 18.01 26.52
N PHE A 34 15.61 17.24 27.37
CA PHE A 34 14.17 17.30 27.60
C PHE A 34 13.90 17.76 29.02
N LYS A 35 12.89 18.59 29.22
CA LYS A 35 12.48 18.97 30.56
C LYS A 35 11.71 17.84 31.22
N MET A 36 11.79 17.74 32.54
CA MET A 36 11.23 16.59 33.25
C MET A 36 9.68 16.57 33.26
N ASP A 37 9.02 17.71 32.98
CA ASP A 37 7.58 17.80 32.75
C ASP A 37 7.13 17.30 31.35
N GLU A 38 8.06 17.19 30.41
CA GLU A 38 7.84 16.59 29.09
C GLU A 38 8.05 15.07 29.10
N VAL A 39 8.63 14.51 30.16
CA VAL A 39 8.99 13.10 30.29
C VAL A 39 7.90 12.33 31.03
N VAL A 40 7.31 11.34 30.37
CA VAL A 40 6.30 10.46 30.96
C VAL A 40 6.95 9.27 31.67
N GLY A 41 8.08 8.80 31.16
CA GLY A 41 8.77 7.64 31.73
C GLY A 41 10.12 7.38 31.08
N VAL A 42 10.99 6.69 31.81
CA VAL A 42 12.32 6.28 31.36
C VAL A 42 12.49 4.79 31.63
N ILE A 43 12.81 4.02 30.58
CA ILE A 43 12.93 2.56 30.66
C ILE A 43 14.37 2.15 30.32
N PHE A 44 15.04 1.56 31.32
CA PHE A 44 16.42 1.06 31.21
C PHE A 44 16.51 -0.45 30.96
N SER A 45 15.39 -1.16 31.01
CA SER A 45 15.34 -2.60 30.71
C SER A 45 15.44 -2.82 29.18
N PRO A 46 16.47 -3.51 28.67
CA PRO A 46 16.61 -3.79 27.24
C PRO A 46 15.41 -4.55 26.67
N ASP A 47 14.85 -5.49 27.46
CA ASP A 47 13.71 -6.31 27.04
C ASP A 47 12.42 -5.49 27.00
N GLU A 48 12.21 -4.59 27.95
CA GLU A 48 11.03 -3.71 27.99
C GLU A 48 11.13 -2.59 26.95
N ALA A 49 12.35 -2.09 26.69
CA ALA A 49 12.65 -1.17 25.61
C ALA A 49 12.34 -1.80 24.24
N ALA A 50 12.80 -3.02 23.99
CA ALA A 50 12.53 -3.76 22.76
C ALA A 50 11.02 -4.00 22.56
N ARG A 51 10.29 -4.32 23.65
CA ARG A 51 8.82 -4.49 23.61
C ARG A 51 8.08 -3.20 23.30
N ARG A 52 8.48 -2.05 23.85
CA ARG A 52 7.85 -0.75 23.59
C ARG A 52 8.10 -0.28 22.16
N MET A 53 9.33 -0.42 21.67
CA MET A 53 9.66 -0.10 20.27
C MET A 53 8.89 -0.98 19.29
N SER A 54 8.77 -2.29 19.57
CA SER A 54 8.00 -3.18 18.70
C SER A 54 6.51 -2.83 18.72
N GLN A 55 5.94 -2.50 19.88
CA GLN A 55 4.56 -2.02 19.98
C GLN A 55 4.32 -0.73 19.20
N GLY A 56 5.21 0.26 19.31
CA GLY A 56 5.14 1.50 18.52
C GLY A 56 5.20 1.24 17.02
N ALA A 57 6.18 0.45 16.57
CA ALA A 57 6.31 0.07 15.16
C ALA A 57 5.07 -0.69 14.64
N THR A 58 4.45 -1.55 15.45
CA THR A 58 3.19 -2.23 15.08
C THR A 58 2.01 -1.27 14.97
N ALA A 59 1.92 -0.26 15.85
CA ALA A 59 0.86 0.74 15.80
C ALA A 59 0.99 1.63 14.55
N GLN A 60 2.21 2.07 14.24
CA GLN A 60 2.50 2.85 13.05
C GLN A 60 2.28 2.03 11.76
N GLY A 61 2.66 0.76 11.75
CA GLY A 61 2.38 -0.16 10.64
C GLY A 61 0.88 -0.35 10.41
N ALA A 62 0.09 -0.51 11.47
CA ALA A 62 -1.37 -0.63 11.36
C ALA A 62 -2.02 0.66 10.82
N THR A 63 -1.57 1.83 11.27
CA THR A 63 -2.04 3.13 10.76
C THR A 63 -1.71 3.29 9.27
N SER A 64 -0.48 2.96 8.87
CA SER A 64 -0.03 3.02 7.48
C SER A 64 -0.83 2.06 6.58
N ALA A 65 -1.08 0.84 7.06
CA ALA A 65 -1.89 -0.12 6.33
C ALA A 65 -3.35 0.32 6.17
N ARG A 66 -3.97 0.93 7.19
CA ARG A 66 -5.31 1.52 7.06
C ARG A 66 -5.36 2.62 6.02
N GLU A 67 -4.33 3.46 5.98
CA GLU A 67 -4.21 4.53 4.98
C GLU A 67 -4.07 3.97 3.57
N ALA A 68 -3.21 2.96 3.36
CA ALA A 68 -3.06 2.28 2.08
C ALA A 68 -4.39 1.66 1.59
N VAL A 69 -5.12 0.96 2.47
CA VAL A 69 -6.44 0.40 2.15
C VAL A 69 -7.45 1.49 1.82
N ARG A 70 -7.43 2.62 2.53
CA ARG A 70 -8.33 3.76 2.30
C ARG A 70 -8.13 4.35 0.90
N VAL A 71 -6.90 4.61 0.49
CA VAL A 71 -6.62 5.18 -0.85
C VAL A 71 -6.93 4.21 -1.98
N LEU A 72 -6.68 2.91 -1.78
CA LEU A 72 -7.06 1.87 -2.74
C LEU A 72 -8.59 1.80 -2.92
N ARG A 73 -9.36 1.89 -1.83
CA ARG A 73 -10.84 1.95 -1.90
C ARG A 73 -11.34 3.20 -2.62
N ARG A 74 -10.63 4.33 -2.49
CA ARG A 74 -10.97 5.56 -3.22
C ARG A 74 -10.81 5.37 -4.73
N LEU A 75 -9.71 4.74 -5.17
CA LEU A 75 -9.55 4.37 -6.58
C LEU A 75 -10.67 3.44 -7.04
N ASN A 76 -11.01 2.43 -6.24
CA ASN A 76 -12.13 1.54 -6.56
C ASN A 76 -13.46 2.29 -6.75
N SER A 77 -13.75 3.22 -5.84
CA SER A 77 -14.98 4.02 -5.88
C SER A 77 -15.03 4.91 -7.12
N ALA A 78 -13.90 5.48 -7.53
CA ALA A 78 -13.82 6.25 -8.78
C ALA A 78 -14.15 5.36 -10.00
N ILE A 79 -13.60 4.15 -10.03
CA ILE A 79 -13.88 3.17 -11.09
C ILE A 79 -15.37 2.80 -11.15
N ASP A 80 -16.01 2.58 -9.99
CA ASP A 80 -17.44 2.25 -9.92
C ASP A 80 -18.34 3.36 -10.44
N VAL A 81 -17.97 4.63 -10.25
CA VAL A 81 -18.69 5.79 -10.82
C VAL A 81 -18.49 5.90 -12.33
N GLY A 82 -17.37 5.37 -12.84
CA GLY A 82 -16.96 5.48 -14.23
C GLY A 82 -15.95 6.60 -14.41
N VAL A 83 -14.74 6.24 -14.81
CA VAL A 83 -13.64 7.16 -15.12
C VAL A 83 -13.18 7.00 -16.55
N SER A 84 -12.72 8.09 -17.15
CA SER A 84 -11.90 8.02 -18.36
C SER A 84 -10.51 7.46 -18.04
N TYR A 85 -9.80 6.99 -19.05
CA TYR A 85 -8.42 6.52 -18.88
C TYR A 85 -7.49 7.61 -18.33
N ALA A 86 -7.66 8.87 -18.75
CA ALA A 86 -6.83 9.98 -18.26
C ALA A 86 -7.07 10.28 -16.76
N GLN A 87 -8.33 10.18 -16.32
CA GLN A 87 -8.65 10.29 -14.89
C GLN A 87 -8.11 9.09 -14.11
N TYR A 88 -8.28 7.89 -14.67
CA TYR A 88 -7.76 6.65 -14.08
C TYR A 88 -6.25 6.73 -13.88
N SER A 89 -5.48 7.12 -14.90
CA SER A 89 -4.02 7.19 -14.84
C SER A 89 -3.54 8.20 -13.80
N GLN A 90 -4.20 9.37 -13.71
CA GLN A 90 -3.88 10.37 -12.70
C GLN A 90 -4.11 9.85 -11.28
N ILE A 91 -5.29 9.28 -11.00
CA ILE A 91 -5.61 8.72 -9.69
C ILE A 91 -4.67 7.56 -9.35
N LEU A 92 -4.32 6.72 -10.33
CA LEU A 92 -3.42 5.60 -10.14
C LEU A 92 -2.02 6.04 -9.69
N ILE A 93 -1.48 7.11 -10.28
CA ILE A 93 -0.16 7.66 -9.91
C ILE A 93 -0.18 8.14 -8.45
N GLU A 94 -1.21 8.89 -8.07
CA GLU A 94 -1.37 9.40 -6.71
C GLU A 94 -1.49 8.27 -5.68
N VAL A 95 -2.36 7.30 -5.98
CA VAL A 95 -2.60 6.14 -5.10
C VAL A 95 -1.35 5.28 -4.97
N LYS A 96 -0.60 5.07 -6.07
CA LYS A 96 0.67 4.34 -6.02
C LYS A 96 1.67 5.01 -5.08
N GLY A 97 1.83 6.33 -5.16
CA GLY A 97 2.72 7.07 -4.27
C GLY A 97 2.37 6.85 -2.79
N SER A 98 1.08 7.03 -2.44
CA SER A 98 0.63 6.82 -1.06
C SER A 98 0.77 5.37 -0.58
N VAL A 99 0.54 4.39 -1.45
CA VAL A 99 0.71 2.97 -1.10
C VAL A 99 2.18 2.62 -0.91
N ASP A 100 3.07 3.08 -1.80
CA ASP A 100 4.51 2.82 -1.69
C ASP A 100 5.09 3.40 -0.39
N GLU A 101 4.67 4.62 -0.02
CA GLU A 101 5.04 5.26 1.25
C GLU A 101 4.54 4.45 2.45
N ALA A 102 3.27 4.03 2.43
CA ALA A 102 2.70 3.22 3.51
C ALA A 102 3.41 1.86 3.65
N LEU A 103 3.73 1.21 2.53
CA LEU A 103 4.40 -0.10 2.49
C LEU A 103 5.81 -0.07 3.11
N ALA A 104 6.45 1.11 3.22
CA ALA A 104 7.74 1.25 3.89
C ALA A 104 7.65 1.02 5.40
N SER A 105 6.49 1.28 6.01
CA SER A 105 6.25 1.13 7.45
C SER A 105 5.48 -0.14 7.82
N ILE A 106 5.01 -0.91 6.84
CA ILE A 106 4.27 -2.16 7.07
C ILE A 106 5.26 -3.33 7.09
N PRO A 107 5.32 -4.12 8.17
CA PRO A 107 6.16 -5.31 8.23
C PRO A 107 5.84 -6.30 7.11
N ALA A 108 6.84 -7.10 6.70
CA ALA A 108 6.58 -8.20 5.76
C ALA A 108 5.56 -9.19 6.35
N GLY A 109 4.62 -9.62 5.52
CA GLY A 109 3.53 -10.51 5.94
C GLY A 109 2.35 -10.44 4.99
N GLU A 110 1.30 -11.18 5.34
CA GLU A 110 0.11 -11.33 4.49
C GLU A 110 -0.58 -9.99 4.21
N LEU A 111 -0.72 -9.12 5.21
CA LEU A 111 -1.32 -7.79 5.04
C LEU A 111 -0.58 -6.94 4.01
N ARG A 112 0.76 -6.89 4.09
CA ARG A 112 1.61 -6.17 3.13
C ARG A 112 1.47 -6.74 1.73
N ASN A 113 1.41 -8.07 1.62
CA ASN A 113 1.28 -8.76 0.34
C ASN A 113 -0.06 -8.47 -0.32
N GLU A 114 -1.17 -8.53 0.43
CA GLU A 114 -2.51 -8.23 -0.08
C GLU A 114 -2.62 -6.77 -0.57
N ILE A 115 -2.07 -5.80 0.17
CA ILE A 115 -2.01 -4.39 -0.28
C ILE A 115 -1.18 -4.26 -1.57
N THR A 116 -0.04 -4.94 -1.63
CA THR A 116 0.85 -4.92 -2.81
C THR A 116 0.15 -5.50 -4.04
N LEU A 117 -0.52 -6.65 -3.90
CA LEU A 117 -1.24 -7.32 -4.98
C LEU A 117 -2.44 -6.50 -5.47
N ALA A 118 -3.15 -5.80 -4.57
CA ALA A 118 -4.20 -4.87 -4.97
C ALA A 118 -3.67 -3.73 -5.85
N MET A 119 -2.54 -3.12 -5.45
CA MET A 119 -1.90 -2.05 -6.22
C MET A 119 -1.38 -2.57 -7.57
N GLU A 120 -0.75 -3.74 -7.59
CA GLU A 120 -0.28 -4.39 -8.80
C GLU A 120 -1.42 -4.65 -9.80
N ALA A 121 -2.57 -5.14 -9.34
CA ALA A 121 -3.73 -5.34 -10.19
C ALA A 121 -4.24 -4.04 -10.82
N TYR A 122 -4.27 -2.92 -10.09
CA TYR A 122 -4.62 -1.64 -10.70
C TYR A 122 -3.57 -1.15 -11.71
N ALA A 123 -2.28 -1.40 -11.47
CA ALA A 123 -1.23 -1.08 -12.44
C ALA A 123 -1.40 -1.91 -13.72
N ASP A 124 -1.65 -3.20 -13.60
CA ASP A 124 -1.88 -4.12 -14.72
C ASP A 124 -3.12 -3.74 -15.53
N ALA A 125 -4.22 -3.37 -14.86
CA ALA A 125 -5.40 -2.84 -15.54
C ALA A 125 -5.07 -1.56 -16.33
N GLY A 126 -4.24 -0.67 -15.76
CA GLY A 126 -3.77 0.55 -16.45
C GLY A 126 -2.95 0.24 -17.70
N GLN A 127 -2.05 -0.75 -17.62
CA GLN A 127 -1.27 -1.22 -18.77
C GLN A 127 -2.18 -1.82 -19.85
N ALA A 128 -3.12 -2.67 -19.47
CA ALA A 128 -4.09 -3.27 -20.39
C ALA A 128 -4.92 -2.19 -21.09
N TRP A 129 -5.44 -1.21 -20.34
CA TRP A 129 -6.23 -0.11 -20.89
C TRP A 129 -5.41 0.75 -21.86
N ASN A 130 -4.16 1.06 -21.52
CA ASN A 130 -3.27 1.80 -22.41
C ASN A 130 -3.08 1.07 -23.75
N VAL A 131 -2.83 -0.24 -23.72
CA VAL A 131 -2.69 -1.06 -24.93
C VAL A 131 -3.98 -1.05 -25.75
N MET A 132 -5.15 -1.11 -25.11
CA MET A 132 -6.44 -1.00 -25.79
C MET A 132 -6.64 0.36 -26.46
N ILE A 133 -6.14 1.45 -25.88
CA ILE A 133 -6.20 2.79 -26.48
C ILE A 133 -5.26 2.89 -27.68
N GLN A 134 -4.04 2.36 -27.56
CA GLN A 134 -3.03 2.42 -28.61
C GLN A 134 -3.33 1.51 -29.80
N ASN A 135 -3.96 0.36 -29.57
CA ASN A 135 -4.18 -0.69 -30.58
C ASN A 135 -5.66 -0.89 -30.92
N GLY A 136 -6.57 -0.29 -30.17
CA GLY A 136 -7.99 -0.29 -30.48
C GLY A 136 -8.21 0.46 -31.79
N ARG A 137 -8.56 -0.27 -32.85
CA ARG A 137 -9.23 0.35 -34.00
C ARG A 137 -10.42 1.10 -33.41
N SER A 138 -10.67 2.35 -33.83
CA SER A 138 -11.51 3.36 -33.15
C SER A 138 -12.93 2.95 -32.70
N TYR A 139 -13.37 1.71 -32.95
CA TYR A 139 -14.67 1.15 -32.61
C TYR A 139 -14.65 -0.31 -32.10
N SER A 140 -13.50 -0.96 -31.89
CA SER A 140 -13.48 -2.36 -31.41
C SER A 140 -13.55 -2.44 -29.88
N SER A 141 -14.60 -3.09 -29.36
CA SER A 141 -14.75 -3.42 -27.94
C SER A 141 -13.82 -4.53 -27.46
N ASP A 142 -12.94 -5.04 -28.32
CA ASP A 142 -12.17 -6.26 -28.12
C ASP A 142 -10.68 -6.00 -28.37
N ILE A 143 -9.82 -6.81 -27.73
CA ILE A 143 -8.36 -6.79 -27.84
C ILE A 143 -7.82 -8.20 -28.10
N LEU A 144 -6.73 -8.30 -28.84
CA LEU A 144 -6.04 -9.56 -29.14
C LEU A 144 -4.93 -9.83 -28.13
N SER A 145 -4.79 -11.08 -27.69
CA SER A 145 -3.75 -11.50 -26.74
C SER A 145 -2.32 -11.41 -27.28
N VAL A 146 -2.16 -11.19 -28.58
CA VAL A 146 -0.85 -11.00 -29.23
C VAL A 146 -0.17 -9.70 -28.80
N TYR A 147 -0.94 -8.70 -28.35
CA TYR A 147 -0.39 -7.43 -27.88
C TYR A 147 0.10 -7.58 -26.43
N PRO A 148 1.40 -7.38 -26.13
CA PRO A 148 1.86 -7.39 -24.75
C PRO A 148 1.30 -6.19 -23.96
N PRO A 149 0.95 -6.34 -22.67
CA PRO A 149 1.04 -7.56 -21.86
C PRO A 149 -0.26 -8.41 -21.85
N ILE A 150 -1.21 -8.18 -22.77
CA ILE A 150 -2.56 -8.74 -22.73
C ILE A 150 -2.57 -10.26 -22.54
N GLY A 151 -1.75 -11.01 -23.29
CA GLY A 151 -1.67 -12.47 -23.14
C GLY A 151 -1.24 -12.92 -21.73
N ALA A 152 -0.25 -12.25 -21.13
CA ALA A 152 0.21 -12.57 -19.78
C ALA A 152 -0.87 -12.23 -18.73
N LEU A 153 -1.55 -11.10 -18.90
CA LEU A 153 -2.62 -10.66 -18.01
C LEU A 153 -3.86 -11.56 -18.08
N ILE A 154 -4.20 -12.10 -19.27
CA ILE A 154 -5.26 -13.11 -19.40
C ILE A 154 -4.97 -14.31 -18.53
N THR A 155 -3.74 -14.84 -18.60
CA THR A 155 -3.33 -15.99 -17.79
C THR A 155 -3.31 -15.65 -16.31
N LYS A 156 -2.69 -14.52 -15.93
CA LYS A 156 -2.53 -14.10 -14.53
C LYS A 156 -3.87 -13.94 -13.80
N TYR A 157 -4.85 -13.30 -14.45
CA TYR A 157 -6.15 -13.01 -13.86
C TYR A 157 -7.24 -14.00 -14.28
N SER A 158 -6.90 -15.05 -15.05
CA SER A 158 -7.85 -16.01 -15.61
C SER A 158 -9.00 -15.32 -16.36
N VAL A 159 -8.67 -14.34 -17.19
CA VAL A 159 -9.67 -13.50 -17.87
C VAL A 159 -10.45 -14.33 -18.89
N PRO A 160 -11.80 -14.29 -18.86
CA PRO A 160 -12.61 -15.02 -19.84
C PRO A 160 -12.33 -14.57 -21.28
N VAL A 161 -11.99 -15.55 -22.13
CA VAL A 161 -11.75 -15.34 -23.56
C VAL A 161 -13.07 -15.47 -24.33
N LYS A 162 -13.36 -14.48 -25.18
CA LYS A 162 -14.56 -14.47 -26.03
C LYS A 162 -14.46 -15.47 -27.19
N ARG A 163 -13.28 -15.52 -27.82
CA ARG A 163 -13.00 -16.42 -28.95
C ARG A 163 -11.51 -16.71 -29.02
N GLN A 164 -11.16 -17.95 -29.36
CA GLN A 164 -9.82 -18.31 -29.81
C GLN A 164 -9.74 -18.18 -31.34
N SER A 165 -8.72 -17.50 -31.84
CA SER A 165 -8.45 -17.34 -33.27
C SER A 165 -7.01 -17.77 -33.55
N GLY A 166 -6.83 -19.01 -34.00
CA GLY A 166 -5.50 -19.62 -34.12
C GLY A 166 -4.78 -19.62 -32.76
N ASN A 167 -3.59 -19.04 -32.72
CA ASN A 167 -2.75 -19.00 -31.51
C ASN A 167 -3.02 -17.81 -30.59
N PHE A 168 -4.02 -16.96 -30.89
CA PHE A 168 -4.34 -15.80 -30.07
C PHE A 168 -5.79 -15.81 -29.60
N ALA A 169 -5.99 -15.30 -28.38
CA ALA A 169 -7.27 -15.09 -27.75
C ALA A 169 -7.81 -13.70 -28.08
N ILE A 170 -9.12 -13.59 -28.23
CA ILE A 170 -9.85 -12.34 -28.35
C ILE A 170 -10.61 -12.13 -27.05
N VAL A 171 -10.40 -10.99 -26.40
CA VAL A 171 -11.01 -10.64 -25.12
C VAL A 171 -11.77 -9.34 -25.26
N ASN A 172 -12.93 -9.24 -24.61
CA ASN A 172 -13.64 -7.98 -24.53
C ASN A 172 -12.95 -7.03 -23.54
N ASN A 173 -12.74 -5.77 -23.94
CA ASN A 173 -12.03 -4.77 -23.15
C ASN A 173 -12.68 -4.56 -21.77
N ARG A 174 -14.02 -4.52 -21.71
CA ARG A 174 -14.75 -4.37 -20.45
C ARG A 174 -14.54 -5.58 -19.56
N THR A 175 -14.66 -6.79 -20.12
CA THR A 175 -14.40 -8.03 -19.37
C THR A 175 -13.00 -8.03 -18.79
N MET A 176 -11.98 -7.74 -19.61
CA MET A 176 -10.58 -7.65 -19.17
C MET A 176 -10.42 -6.72 -17.97
N LEU A 177 -10.83 -5.46 -18.09
CA LEU A 177 -10.67 -4.47 -17.03
C LEU A 177 -11.47 -4.85 -15.78
N SER A 178 -12.72 -5.28 -15.95
CA SER A 178 -13.58 -5.68 -14.82
C SER A 178 -13.03 -6.87 -14.05
N THR A 179 -12.43 -7.87 -14.73
CA THR A 179 -11.81 -9.03 -14.06
C THR A 179 -10.59 -8.61 -13.25
N ILE A 180 -9.72 -7.76 -13.79
CA ILE A 180 -8.54 -7.28 -13.07
C ILE A 180 -8.94 -6.39 -11.88
N TRP A 181 -9.91 -5.49 -12.06
CA TRP A 181 -10.43 -4.68 -10.97
C TRP A 181 -11.10 -5.51 -9.88
N GLN A 182 -11.78 -6.60 -10.24
CA GLN A 182 -12.35 -7.52 -9.27
C GLN A 182 -11.26 -8.25 -8.46
N ALA A 183 -10.14 -8.61 -9.08
CA ALA A 183 -9.00 -9.14 -8.36
C ALA A 183 -8.44 -8.12 -7.36
N ALA A 184 -8.27 -6.86 -7.77
CA ALA A 184 -7.84 -5.77 -6.88
C ALA A 184 -8.77 -5.60 -5.67
N ARG A 185 -10.10 -5.61 -5.89
CA ARG A 185 -11.12 -5.55 -4.82
C ARG A 185 -10.97 -6.70 -3.83
N THR A 186 -10.78 -7.91 -4.34
CA THR A 186 -10.61 -9.11 -3.52
C THR A 186 -9.41 -8.97 -2.58
N HIS A 187 -8.29 -8.44 -3.08
CA HIS A 187 -7.10 -8.17 -2.27
C HIS A 187 -7.33 -7.05 -1.24
N ILE A 188 -8.06 -5.99 -1.60
CA ILE A 188 -8.46 -4.94 -0.65
C ILE A 188 -9.31 -5.52 0.49
N ASP A 189 -10.30 -6.37 0.17
CA ASP A 189 -11.19 -6.97 1.16
C ASP A 189 -10.43 -7.88 2.12
N ARG A 190 -9.47 -8.67 1.61
CA ARG A 190 -8.58 -9.49 2.44
C ARG A 190 -7.68 -8.65 3.34
N ALA A 191 -7.01 -7.63 2.80
CA ALA A 191 -6.22 -6.68 3.59
C ALA A 191 -7.06 -6.01 4.69
N SER A 192 -8.31 -5.67 4.37
CA SER A 192 -9.26 -5.08 5.32
C SER A 192 -9.64 -6.06 6.44
N SER A 193 -9.84 -7.34 6.11
CA SER A 193 -10.12 -8.38 7.09
C SER A 193 -8.93 -8.57 8.05
N LEU A 194 -7.72 -8.64 7.51
CA LEU A 194 -6.47 -8.78 8.30
C LEU A 194 -6.23 -7.60 9.26
N LEU A 195 -6.70 -6.39 8.92
CA LEU A 195 -6.61 -5.21 9.78
C LEU A 195 -7.59 -5.19 10.95
N ASN A 196 -8.66 -5.99 10.87
CA ASN A 196 -9.74 -6.03 11.85
C ASN A 196 -9.68 -7.27 12.77
N GLN A 197 -8.67 -8.12 12.60
CA GLN A 197 -8.35 -9.24 13.50
C GLN A 197 -7.52 -8.74 14.69
#